data_AF-A0A7W9YKG9-F1
#
_entry.id   AF-A0A7W9YKG9-F1
#
_cell.length_a   1.000
_cell.length_b   1.000
_cell.length_c   1.000
_cell.angle_alpha   90.00
_cell.angle_beta   90.00
_cell.angle_gamma   90.00
#
_symmetry.space_group_name_H-M   'P 1'
#
loop_
_entity.id
_entity.type
_entity.pdbx_description
1 polymer ?
#
loop_
_entity_poly.entity_id
_entity_poly.type
_entity_poly.pdbx_seq_one_letter_code
_entity_poly.pdbx_strand_id
1 'polypeptide(L)' 'MTTWCEIKDVGDPARLRALADAMGAPVVQRGYTLDGRAILSATCPRCERLTVVAVTPAKSPQAPIVWRSPFE' A
#
# COMPACT_ATOMS: atom_id res chain seq x y z
N MET A 1 -17.88 -17.24 -9.58
CA MET A 1 -16.61 -16.80 -10.18
C MET A 1 -15.87 -16.00 -9.11
N THR A 2 -14.67 -16.42 -8.70
CA THR A 2 -13.93 -15.79 -7.60
C THR A 2 -12.86 -14.87 -8.17
N THR A 3 -12.92 -13.57 -7.84
CA THR A 3 -11.90 -12.60 -8.19
C THR A 3 -10.91 -12.50 -7.03
N TRP A 4 -9.62 -12.63 -7.31
CA TRP A 4 -8.57 -12.49 -6.30
C TRP A 4 -7.60 -11.37 -6.70
N CYS A 5 -7.04 -10.72 -5.68
CA CYS A 5 -5.95 -9.76 -5.81
C CYS A 5 -4.75 -10.31 -5.05
N GLU A 6 -3.57 -10.29 -5.69
CA GLU A 6 -2.29 -10.52 -5.06
C GLU A 6 -1.74 -9.20 -4.52
N ILE A 7 -1.45 -9.19 -3.22
CA ILE A 7 -0.80 -8.07 -2.54
C ILE A 7 0.58 -8.54 -2.12
N LYS A 8 1.62 -7.83 -2.56
CA LYS A 8 3.01 -8.17 -2.26
C LYS A 8 3.70 -7.03 -1.54
N ASP A 9 4.11 -7.27 -0.30
CA ASP A 9 5.01 -6.36 0.40
C ASP A 9 6.41 -6.47 -0.18
N VAL A 10 6.99 -5.33 -0.54
CA VAL A 10 8.34 -5.24 -1.12
C VAL A 10 9.35 -4.64 -0.15
N GLY A 11 8.93 -4.28 1.07
CA GLY A 11 9.76 -3.89 2.21
C GLY A 11 10.47 -2.53 2.11
N ASP A 12 10.76 -2.07 0.90
CA ASP A 12 11.50 -0.85 0.63
C ASP A 12 10.73 0.08 -0.33
N PRO A 13 10.46 1.34 0.06
CA PRO A 13 9.86 2.35 -0.81
C PRO A 13 10.60 2.60 -2.12
N ALA A 14 11.94 2.46 -2.16
CA ALA A 14 12.70 2.64 -3.39
C ALA A 14 12.45 1.48 -4.36
N ARG A 15 12.46 0.24 -3.86
CA ARG A 15 12.04 -0.94 -4.63
C ARG A 15 10.59 -0.83 -5.12
N LEU A 16 9.69 -0.31 -4.30
CA LEU A 16 8.31 -0.06 -4.69
C LEU A 16 8.22 0.90 -5.88
N ARG A 17 8.95 2.02 -5.85
CA ARG A 17 8.97 2.99 -6.95
C ARG A 17 9.52 2.38 -8.23
N ALA A 18 10.64 1.66 -8.15
CA ALA A 18 11.21 0.99 -9.33
C ALA A 18 10.23 -0.01 -9.96
N LEU A 19 9.50 -0.78 -9.15
CA LEU A 19 8.47 -1.68 -9.65
C LEU A 19 7.26 -0.93 -10.21
N ALA A 20 6.81 0.13 -9.54
CA ALA A 20 5.71 0.97 -10.00
C ALA A 20 6.01 1.59 -11.38
N ASP A 21 7.23 2.11 -11.56
CA ASP A 21 7.70 2.63 -12.84
C ASP A 21 7.73 1.55 -13.93
N ALA A 22 8.25 0.36 -13.62
CA ALA A 22 8.25 -0.78 -14.55
C ALA A 22 6.84 -1.24 -14.94
N MET A 23 5.86 -1.07 -14.05
CA MET A 23 4.44 -1.39 -14.30
C MET A 23 3.68 -0.25 -14.99
N GLY A 24 4.26 0.95 -15.09
CA GLY A 24 3.53 2.16 -15.51
C GLY A 24 2.40 2.53 -14.54
N ALA A 25 2.58 2.23 -13.25
CA ALA A 25 1.59 2.44 -12.21
C ALA A 25 2.01 3.61 -11.29
N PRO A 26 1.09 4.52 -10.92
CA PRO A 26 1.42 5.56 -9.96
C PRO A 26 1.55 4.99 -8.54
N VAL A 27 2.53 5.49 -7.79
CA VAL A 27 2.63 5.23 -6.35
C VAL A 27 1.66 6.14 -5.61
N VAL A 28 0.79 5.54 -4.81
CA VAL A 28 -0.21 6.25 -4.00
C VAL A 28 -0.13 5.81 -2.54
N GLN A 29 -0.34 6.76 -1.63
CA GLN A 29 -0.49 6.46 -0.21
C GLN A 29 -1.93 6.01 0.06
N ARG A 30 -2.11 4.80 0.59
CA ARG A 30 -3.44 4.19 0.78
C ARG A 30 -3.94 4.20 2.22
N GLY A 31 -3.07 4.48 3.17
CA GLY A 31 -3.43 4.49 4.58
C GLY A 31 -2.21 4.41 5.45
N TYR A 32 -2.44 3.96 6.68
CA TYR A 32 -1.40 3.80 7.68
C TYR A 32 -1.57 2.48 8.41
N THR A 33 -0.46 1.95 8.90
CA THR A 33 -0.43 0.82 9.82
C THR A 33 -0.91 1.26 11.21
N LEU A 34 -1.17 0.28 12.09
CA LEU A 34 -1.61 0.55 13.46
C LEU A 34 -0.57 1.32 14.29
N ASP A 35 0.71 1.17 13.97
CA ASP A 35 1.84 1.92 14.55
C ASP A 35 2.08 3.27 13.86
N GLY A 36 1.16 3.71 12.98
CA GLY A 36 1.19 5.06 12.38
C GLY A 36 2.17 5.24 11.22
N ARG A 37 2.67 4.15 10.62
CA ARG A 37 3.55 4.22 9.44
C ARG A 37 2.71 4.31 8.17
N ALA A 38 3.17 5.07 7.19
CA ALA A 38 2.44 5.24 5.93
C ALA A 38 2.57 4.01 5.04
N ILE A 39 1.45 3.57 4.46
CA ILE A 39 1.38 2.48 3.49
C ILE A 39 1.36 3.10 2.09
N LEU A 40 2.41 2.84 1.32
CA LEU A 40 2.50 3.16 -0.09
C LEU A 40 2.11 1.93 -0.91
N SER A 41 1.46 2.15 -2.05
CA SER A 41 1.06 1.07 -2.96
C SER A 41 1.14 1.50 -4.42
N ALA A 42 1.30 0.53 -5.31
CA ALA A 42 1.08 0.68 -6.75
C ALA A 42 0.37 -0.57 -7.29
N THR A 43 -0.67 -0.36 -8.10
CA THR A 43 -1.46 -1.45 -8.70
C THR A 43 -1.20 -1.50 -10.19
N CYS A 44 -0.80 -2.65 -10.70
CA CYS A 44 -0.48 -2.83 -12.12
C CYS A 44 -1.75 -2.71 -12.98
N PRO A 45 -1.84 -1.72 -13.90
CA PRO A 45 -3.02 -1.54 -14.75
C PRO A 45 -3.24 -2.71 -15.71
N ARG A 46 -2.16 -3.36 -16.15
CA ARG A 46 -2.22 -4.46 -17.14
C ARG A 46 -2.40 -5.83 -16.53
N CYS A 47 -1.98 -6.01 -15.27
CA CYS A 47 -2.10 -7.29 -14.58
C CYS A 47 -3.34 -7.33 -13.68
N GLU A 48 -4.01 -6.19 -13.43
CA GLU A 48 -5.24 -5.90 -12.64
C GLU A 48 -5.37 -6.52 -11.25
N ARG A 49 -4.56 -7.51 -10.94
CA ARG A 49 -4.59 -8.36 -9.74
C ARG A 49 -3.36 -8.15 -8.89
N LEU A 50 -2.29 -7.53 -9.39
CA LEU A 50 -1.08 -7.32 -8.61
C LEU A 50 -1.03 -5.91 -8.04
N THR A 51 -0.96 -5.83 -6.71
CA THR A 51 -0.64 -4.61 -5.97
C THR A 51 0.64 -4.83 -5.18
N VAL A 52 1.64 -3.99 -5.40
CA VAL A 52 2.86 -3.96 -4.56
C VAL A 52 2.70 -2.91 -3.48
N VAL A 53 3.15 -3.20 -2.26
CA VAL A 53 3.04 -2.32 -1.11
C VAL A 53 4.39 -2.16 -0.40
N ALA A 54 4.61 -1.02 0.22
CA ALA A 54 5.76 -0.79 1.10
C ALA A 54 5.34 0.15 2.24
N VAL A 55 5.90 -0.09 3.43
CA VAL A 55 5.63 0.71 4.62
C VAL A 55 6.80 1.67 4.88
N THR A 56 6.50 2.96 4.98
CA THR A 56 7.49 4.02 5.20
C THR A 56 7.16 4.81 6.47
N PRO A 57 8.14 5.41 7.16
CA PRO A 57 7.84 6.43 8.16
C PRO A 57 6.89 7.49 7.60
N ALA A 58 5.90 7.89 8.39
CA ALA A 58 4.98 8.96 8.01
C ALA A 58 5.70 10.32 8.03
N LYS A 59 5.38 11.20 7.08
CA LYS A 59 5.98 12.55 6.99
C LYS A 59 5.59 13.47 8.16
N SER A 60 4.46 13.19 8.82
CA SER A 60 4.04 13.86 10.04
C SER A 60 3.46 12.82 11.00
N PRO A 61 3.63 13.02 12.33
CA PRO A 61 2.90 12.22 13.31
C PRO A 61 1.41 12.42 13.06
N GLN A 62 0.73 11.34 12.71
CA GLN A 62 -0.72 11.37 12.60
C GLN A 62 -1.35 11.01 13.93
N ALA A 63 -2.51 11.61 14.17
CA ALA A 63 -3.39 11.12 15.22
C ALA A 63 -3.57 9.60 15.03
N PRO A 64 -3.55 8.81 16.12
CA PRO A 64 -3.71 7.36 16.03
C PRO A 64 -4.95 7.04 15.18
N ILE A 65 -4.83 6.06 14.26
CA ILE A 65 -6.01 5.53 13.60
C ILE A 65 -6.86 4.85 14.68
N VAL A 66 -7.93 5.51 15.10
CA VAL A 66 -8.95 4.89 15.94
C VAL A 66 -9.79 4.01 15.04
N TRP A 67 -9.33 2.77 14.83
CA TRP A 67 -10.15 1.75 14.20
C TRP A 67 -11.22 1.32 15.19
N ARG A 68 -12.50 1.43 14.79
CA ARG A 68 -13.62 0.88 15.54
C ARG A 68 -14.18 -0.31 14.77
N SER A 69 -14.35 -1.42 15.47
CA SER A 69 -15.02 -2.59 14.91
C SER A 69 -16.45 -2.21 14.53
N PRO A 70 -16.97 -2.64 13.37
CA PRO A 70 -18.40 -2.50 13.06
C PRO A 70 -19.27 -3.49 13.85
N PHE A 71 -18.65 -4.35 14.67
CA PHE A 71 -19.32 -5.37 15.49
C PHE A 71 -19.26 -5.05 17.00
N GLU A 72 -18.72 -3.89 17.39
CA GLU A 72 -18.82 -3.34 18.75
C GLU A 72 -19.85 -2.22 18.84
#